data_AF-A0A5U8KAH6-F1
#
_entry.id   AF-A0A5U8KAH6-F1
#
_cell.length_a   1.000
_cell.length_b   1.000
_cell.length_c   1.000
_cell.angle_alpha   90.00
_cell.angle_beta   90.00
_cell.angle_gamma   90.00
#
_symmetry.space_group_name_H-M   'P 1'
#
loop_
_entity.id
_entity.type
_entity.pdbx_description
1 polymer ?
#
loop_
_entity_poly.entity_id
_entity_poly.type
_entity_poly.pdbx_seq_one_letter_code
_entity_poly.pdbx_strand_id
1 'polypeptide(L)'
;WSLFRQNRIPVADGERLAVTGKIPGMRVSGGDRLQVSAVNDGMMTVTVPGRVEPASLPVADSPFTALKLESGWVETPGHSVSDTARVFASVTQQAMDSATLNGLARSGRAVTLYSSLDEDKTTEKLSRHPVFTVVSAQIKERAGETSLETAISRQKTGLHTPEQQAIHLAIPVVESNRLAFSQAALLAEAKSFAEEGTGFADLGREIHAQIKRGDLLHVRVAEGFGTDLLVSRGSYEAEKSILRHILEGKEAVTPLMERVPGELMETLTSGQRAATR
;
A
#
# COMPACT_ATOMS: atom_id res chain seq x y z
N TRP A 1 14.66 10.78 29.64
CA TRP A 1 13.74 9.66 29.90
C TRP A 1 13.89 8.64 28.79
N SER A 2 13.87 7.34 29.09
CA SER A 2 13.93 6.25 28.10
C SER A 2 12.64 5.44 28.13
N LEU A 3 12.16 4.97 26.99
CA LEU A 3 10.99 4.10 26.87
C LEU A 3 11.44 2.72 26.43
N PHE A 4 11.25 1.71 27.28
CA PHE A 4 11.61 0.32 26.98
C PHE A 4 10.35 -0.54 26.82
N ARG A 5 10.42 -1.53 25.92
CA ARG A 5 9.39 -2.55 25.75
C ARG A 5 9.94 -3.90 26.23
N GLN A 6 9.22 -4.57 27.12
CA GLN A 6 9.56 -5.92 27.54
C GLN A 6 9.29 -6.89 26.38
N ASN A 7 10.29 -7.70 26.05
CA ASN A 7 10.15 -8.78 25.08
C ASN A 7 10.73 -10.08 25.68
N ARG A 8 10.17 -11.23 25.28
CA ARG A 8 10.70 -12.54 25.66
C ARG A 8 11.52 -13.09 24.50
N ILE A 9 12.79 -13.34 24.76
CA ILE A 9 13.73 -13.84 23.75
C ILE A 9 14.17 -15.25 24.19
N PRO A 10 13.90 -16.29 23.39
CA PRO A 10 14.49 -17.60 23.65
C PRO A 10 15.99 -17.51 23.37
N VAL A 11 16.82 -17.95 24.32
CA VAL A 11 18.28 -17.94 24.18
C VAL A 11 18.78 -19.38 24.29
N ALA A 12 19.66 -19.75 23.37
CA ALA A 12 20.31 -21.05 23.32
C ALA A 12 21.82 -20.90 23.12
N ASP A 13 22.55 -22.01 23.26
CA ASP A 13 23.98 -22.05 22.98
C ASP A 13 24.24 -21.75 21.49
N GLY A 14 25.19 -20.84 21.21
CA GLY A 14 25.47 -20.36 19.86
C GLY A 14 24.58 -19.22 19.37
N GLU A 15 23.61 -18.77 20.16
CA GLU A 15 22.70 -17.68 19.78
C GLU A 15 23.46 -16.37 19.52
N ARG A 16 23.02 -15.62 18.50
CA ARG A 16 23.56 -14.30 18.19
C ARG A 16 22.62 -13.22 18.72
N LEU A 17 23.15 -12.35 19.58
CA LEU A 17 22.40 -11.25 20.19
C LEU A 17 22.97 -9.91 19.73
N ALA A 18 22.09 -8.95 19.49
CA ALA A 18 22.46 -7.57 19.20
C ALA A 18 22.24 -6.69 20.43
N VAL A 19 23.20 -5.81 20.71
CA VAL A 19 23.16 -4.90 21.85
C VAL A 19 22.44 -3.62 21.42
N THR A 20 21.38 -3.24 22.13
CA THR A 20 20.61 -2.01 21.85
C THR A 20 21.01 -0.83 22.75
N GLY A 21 21.83 -1.08 23.77
CA GLY A 21 22.37 -0.03 24.63
C GLY A 21 23.40 -0.56 25.61
N LYS A 22 24.01 0.35 26.40
CA LYS A 22 25.05 -0.03 27.37
C LYS A 22 24.54 -1.05 28.39
N ILE A 23 25.27 -2.16 28.51
CA ILE A 23 25.01 -3.21 29.50
C ILE A 23 25.92 -2.97 30.71
N PRO A 24 25.37 -2.94 31.94
CA PRO A 24 26.19 -2.82 33.15
C PRO A 24 27.28 -3.89 33.22
N GLY A 25 28.53 -3.50 33.50
CA GLY A 25 29.65 -4.43 33.62
C GLY A 25 30.34 -4.83 32.30
N MET A 26 29.90 -4.31 31.15
CA MET A 26 30.52 -4.60 29.84
C MET A 26 30.86 -3.32 29.08
N ARG A 27 31.97 -3.36 28.31
CA ARG A 27 32.35 -2.31 27.35
C ARG A 27 31.68 -2.54 26.00
N VAL A 28 30.35 -2.66 25.99
CA VAL A 28 29.56 -2.83 24.75
C VAL A 28 28.59 -1.66 24.59
N SER A 29 28.38 -1.25 23.35
CA SER A 29 27.51 -0.15 22.95
C SER A 29 26.43 -0.63 21.99
N GLY A 30 25.43 0.24 21.74
CA GLY A 30 24.39 -0.06 20.77
C GLY A 30 24.99 -0.36 19.39
N GLY A 31 24.60 -1.48 18.79
CA GLY A 31 25.12 -1.99 17.52
C GLY A 31 26.16 -3.11 17.63
N ASP A 32 26.69 -3.37 18.83
CA ASP A 32 27.62 -4.49 19.03
C ASP A 32 26.88 -5.85 18.98
N ARG A 33 27.59 -6.88 18.51
CA ARG A 33 27.08 -8.25 18.44
C ARG A 33 27.74 -9.13 19.49
N LEU A 34 26.93 -9.95 20.15
CA LEU A 34 27.36 -10.92 21.15
C LEU A 34 27.03 -12.33 20.65
N GLN A 35 27.91 -13.28 20.98
CA GLN A 35 27.66 -14.69 20.75
C GLN A 35 27.52 -15.41 22.08
N VAL A 36 26.41 -16.14 22.26
CA VAL A 36 26.18 -16.94 23.46
C VAL A 36 27.00 -18.22 23.36
N SER A 37 27.85 -18.45 24.36
CA SER A 37 28.68 -19.66 24.45
C SER A 37 28.01 -20.77 25.26
N ALA A 38 27.35 -20.41 26.36
CA ALA A 38 26.63 -21.35 27.22
C ALA A 38 25.52 -20.64 28.01
N VAL A 39 24.37 -21.29 28.17
CA VAL A 39 23.29 -20.85 29.06
C VAL A 39 23.12 -21.87 30.19
N ASN A 40 23.44 -21.48 31.42
CA ASN A 40 23.30 -22.31 32.61
C ASN A 40 22.32 -21.63 33.60
N ASP A 41 21.53 -22.38 34.36
CA ASP A 41 20.48 -21.91 35.30
C ASP A 41 20.63 -20.45 35.81
N GLY A 42 20.04 -19.50 35.07
CA GLY A 42 19.99 -18.07 35.43
C GLY A 42 21.17 -17.20 34.98
N MET A 43 22.20 -17.75 34.32
CA MET A 43 23.38 -17.04 33.82
C MET A 43 23.71 -17.43 32.38
N MET A 44 23.95 -16.44 31.53
CA MET A 44 24.36 -16.59 30.14
C MET A 44 25.82 -16.15 29.98
N THR A 45 26.64 -17.02 29.43
CA THR A 45 28.03 -16.71 29.08
C THR A 45 28.09 -16.22 27.64
N VAL A 46 28.58 -15.00 27.43
CA VAL A 46 28.69 -14.37 26.11
C VAL A 46 30.14 -14.06 25.73
N THR A 47 30.46 -14.28 24.47
CA THR A 47 31.72 -13.86 23.86
C THR A 47 31.50 -12.51 23.18
N VAL A 48 32.31 -11.53 23.58
CA VAL A 48 32.31 -10.18 22.99
C VAL A 48 33.44 -10.12 21.96
N PRO A 49 33.20 -9.64 20.73
CA PRO A 49 34.26 -9.38 19.76
C PRO A 49 35.34 -8.47 20.37
N GLY A 50 36.58 -8.95 20.43
CA GLY A 50 37.72 -8.21 20.99
C GLY A 50 38.00 -8.45 22.49
N ARG A 51 37.23 -9.32 23.17
CA ARG A 51 37.53 -9.76 24.53
C ARG A 51 37.92 -11.24 24.53
N VAL A 52 39.05 -11.57 25.18
CA VAL A 52 39.56 -12.95 25.28
C VAL A 52 38.78 -13.78 26.30
N GLU A 53 38.35 -13.17 27.41
CA GLU A 53 37.55 -13.84 28.43
C GLU A 53 36.04 -13.67 28.20
N PRO A 54 35.25 -14.76 28.24
CA PRO A 54 33.80 -14.69 28.19
C PRO A 54 33.22 -13.86 29.35
N ALA A 55 32.16 -13.11 29.08
CA ALA A 55 31.44 -12.35 30.10
C ALA A 55 30.20 -13.13 30.55
N SER A 56 29.91 -13.12 31.85
CA SER A 56 28.71 -13.75 32.41
C SER A 56 27.64 -12.70 32.67
N LEU A 57 26.43 -12.93 32.16
CA LEU A 57 25.28 -12.03 32.22
C LEU A 57 24.09 -12.72 32.90
N PRO A 58 23.36 -12.04 33.80
CA PRO A 58 22.19 -12.61 34.44
C PRO A 58 21.03 -12.73 33.45
N VAL A 59 20.38 -13.89 33.43
CA VAL A 59 19.13 -14.12 32.70
C VAL A 59 17.99 -13.98 33.70
N ALA A 60 17.14 -12.97 33.50
CA ALA A 60 16.07 -12.66 34.43
C ALA A 60 14.77 -12.31 33.70
N ASP A 61 13.64 -12.70 34.29
CA ASP A 61 12.30 -12.47 33.75
C ASP A 61 11.71 -11.11 34.18
N SER A 62 12.38 -10.38 35.07
CA SER A 62 11.93 -9.09 35.60
C SER A 62 12.36 -7.93 34.70
N PRO A 63 11.45 -6.97 34.39
CA PRO A 63 11.78 -5.77 33.61
C PRO A 63 12.89 -4.91 34.21
N PHE A 64 13.07 -4.94 35.54
CA PHE A 64 14.05 -4.10 36.25
C PHE A 64 15.49 -4.61 36.14
N THR A 65 15.66 -5.89 35.83
CA THR A 65 16.95 -6.56 35.62
C THR A 65 17.13 -7.01 34.17
N ALA A 66 16.21 -6.63 33.28
CA ALA A 66 16.23 -7.01 31.87
C ALA A 66 17.44 -6.39 31.14
N LEU A 67 18.11 -7.20 30.34
CA LEU A 67 19.23 -6.77 29.52
C LEU A 67 18.73 -6.06 28.25
N LYS A 68 19.50 -5.08 27.78
CA LYS A 68 19.21 -4.31 26.56
C LYS A 68 19.72 -5.07 25.32
N LEU A 69 19.07 -6.18 25.04
CA LEU A 69 19.43 -7.13 23.99
C LEU A 69 18.25 -7.39 23.07
N GLU A 70 18.54 -7.68 21.82
CA GLU A 70 17.60 -8.19 20.82
C GLU A 70 18.23 -9.36 20.04
N SER A 71 17.44 -10.04 19.21
CA SER A 71 17.99 -11.08 18.33
C SER A 71 18.91 -10.45 17.28
N GLY A 72 20.11 -11.00 17.13
CA GLY A 72 21.11 -10.54 16.16
C GLY A 72 21.13 -11.36 14.87
N TRP A 73 20.15 -12.23 14.64
CA TRP A 73 20.05 -13.05 13.42
C TRP A 73 19.37 -12.33 12.27
N VAL A 74 18.33 -11.56 12.57
CA VAL A 74 17.51 -10.85 11.58
C VAL A 74 17.61 -9.37 11.86
N GLU A 75 17.89 -8.60 10.83
CA GLU A 75 18.06 -7.15 10.91
C GLU A 75 17.21 -6.47 9.85
N THR A 76 16.96 -5.17 10.04
CA THR A 76 16.34 -4.35 9.01
C THR A 76 17.33 -4.10 7.85
N PRO A 77 16.84 -4.00 6.59
CA PRO A 77 17.71 -3.70 5.45
C PRO A 77 18.56 -2.45 5.69
N GLY A 78 19.89 -2.57 5.55
CA GLY A 78 20.82 -1.47 5.74
C GLY A 78 21.22 -1.18 7.19
N HIS A 79 20.82 -2.02 8.16
CA HIS A 79 21.24 -1.87 9.56
C HIS A 79 22.72 -2.19 9.77
N SER A 80 23.19 -3.32 9.25
CA SER A 80 24.61 -3.64 9.21
C SER A 80 25.28 -3.07 7.96
N VAL A 81 26.57 -2.78 8.07
CA VAL A 81 27.42 -2.31 6.97
C VAL A 81 28.65 -3.21 6.91
N SER A 82 28.91 -3.80 5.75
CA SER A 82 30.06 -4.69 5.56
C SER A 82 30.46 -4.76 4.10
N ASP A 83 31.76 -4.77 3.84
CA ASP A 83 32.29 -4.83 2.46
C ASP A 83 32.29 -6.26 1.89
N THR A 84 32.11 -7.29 2.72
CA THR A 84 32.30 -8.70 2.33
C THR A 84 31.15 -9.63 2.69
N ALA A 85 30.18 -9.15 3.48
CA ALA A 85 29.08 -9.99 3.92
C ALA A 85 28.20 -10.47 2.76
N ARG A 86 27.64 -11.67 2.93
CA ARG A 86 26.55 -12.20 2.11
C ARG A 86 25.24 -11.87 2.81
N VAL A 87 24.34 -11.19 2.11
CA VAL A 87 23.06 -10.72 2.65
C VAL A 87 21.96 -11.64 2.11
N PHE A 88 21.15 -12.17 3.01
CA PHE A 88 19.94 -12.92 2.67
C PHE A 88 18.75 -12.05 3.06
N ALA A 89 17.95 -11.65 2.09
CA ALA A 89 16.81 -10.77 2.31
C ALA A 89 15.54 -11.41 1.76
N SER A 90 14.50 -11.48 2.60
CA SER A 90 13.14 -11.76 2.13
C SER A 90 12.42 -10.42 2.00
N VAL A 91 12.04 -10.07 0.77
CA VAL A 91 11.44 -8.75 0.47
C VAL A 91 10.02 -8.97 -0.04
N THR A 92 9.07 -8.34 0.63
CA THR A 92 7.67 -8.37 0.18
C THR A 92 7.51 -7.53 -1.09
N GLN A 93 6.44 -7.77 -1.84
CA GLN A 93 6.19 -7.00 -3.05
C GLN A 93 6.15 -5.49 -2.79
N GLN A 94 5.60 -5.04 -1.66
CA GLN A 94 5.50 -3.61 -1.33
C GLN A 94 6.85 -2.99 -0.97
N ALA A 95 7.73 -3.76 -0.31
CA ALA A 95 9.05 -3.30 0.13
C ALA A 95 10.14 -3.45 -0.95
N MET A 96 9.79 -3.90 -2.15
CA MET A 96 10.70 -4.00 -3.30
C MET A 96 10.88 -2.61 -3.94
N ASP A 97 11.72 -1.79 -3.32
CA ASP A 97 12.01 -0.42 -3.74
C ASP A 97 13.53 -0.15 -3.76
N SER A 98 13.93 0.99 -4.33
CA SER A 98 15.36 1.35 -4.40
C SER A 98 15.98 1.61 -3.04
N ALA A 99 15.20 2.09 -2.06
CA ALA A 99 15.72 2.41 -0.75
C ALA A 99 16.10 1.12 0.00
N THR A 100 15.26 0.08 -0.08
CA THR A 100 15.56 -1.23 0.49
C THR A 100 16.74 -1.87 -0.25
N LEU A 101 16.81 -1.83 -1.58
CA LEU A 101 17.97 -2.36 -2.31
C LEU A 101 19.27 -1.63 -1.99
N ASN A 102 19.26 -0.30 -1.92
CA ASN A 102 20.43 0.48 -1.49
C ASN A 102 20.83 0.15 -0.05
N GLY A 103 19.84 -0.08 0.82
CA GLY A 103 20.07 -0.58 2.18
C GLY A 103 20.75 -1.95 2.17
N LEU A 104 20.25 -2.91 1.38
CA LEU A 104 20.83 -4.25 1.27
C LEU A 104 22.24 -4.23 0.66
N ALA A 105 22.47 -3.41 -0.36
CA ALA A 105 23.78 -3.23 -0.98
C ALA A 105 24.81 -2.64 -0.01
N ARG A 106 24.37 -1.80 0.94
CA ARG A 106 25.23 -1.29 2.02
C ARG A 106 25.58 -2.38 3.04
N SER A 107 24.70 -3.35 3.25
CA SER A 107 24.91 -4.44 4.20
C SER A 107 25.87 -5.53 3.73
N GLY A 108 26.12 -5.66 2.42
CA GLY A 108 27.06 -6.63 1.89
C GLY A 108 27.18 -6.64 0.37
N ARG A 109 28.27 -7.23 -0.12
CA ARG A 109 28.62 -7.28 -1.56
C ARG A 109 27.74 -8.24 -2.37
N ALA A 110 27.28 -9.32 -1.76
CA ALA A 110 26.49 -10.34 -2.43
C ALA A 110 25.12 -10.46 -1.76
N VAL A 111 24.07 -9.98 -2.43
CA VAL A 111 22.70 -9.99 -1.94
C VAL A 111 21.92 -11.09 -2.64
N THR A 112 21.34 -12.00 -1.86
CA THR A 112 20.37 -13.00 -2.33
C THR A 112 18.99 -12.57 -1.86
N LEU A 113 18.12 -12.28 -2.81
CA LEU A 113 16.78 -11.78 -2.56
C LEU A 113 15.75 -12.89 -2.78
N TYR A 114 14.89 -13.09 -1.78
CA TYR A 114 13.76 -14.00 -1.84
C TYR A 114 12.47 -13.18 -1.97
N SER A 115 11.71 -13.46 -3.02
CA SER A 115 10.49 -12.75 -3.42
C SER A 115 9.44 -13.77 -3.84
N SER A 116 8.16 -13.42 -3.71
CA SER A 116 7.06 -14.23 -4.26
C SER A 116 6.84 -14.01 -5.75
N LEU A 117 7.56 -13.07 -6.36
CA LEU A 117 7.48 -12.74 -7.78
C LEU A 117 8.62 -13.39 -8.56
N ASP A 118 8.32 -13.72 -9.81
CA ASP A 118 9.31 -14.15 -10.79
C ASP A 118 10.39 -13.06 -11.01
N GLU A 119 11.56 -13.45 -11.51
CA GLU A 119 12.71 -12.56 -11.71
C GLU A 119 12.39 -11.39 -12.65
N ASP A 120 11.70 -11.66 -13.77
CA ASP A 120 11.31 -10.63 -14.75
C ASP A 120 10.38 -9.58 -14.14
N LYS A 121 9.36 -10.03 -13.40
CA LYS A 121 8.41 -9.15 -12.70
C LYS A 121 9.09 -8.36 -11.59
N THR A 122 10.06 -8.96 -10.91
CA THR A 122 10.85 -8.29 -9.89
C THR A 122 11.69 -7.16 -10.50
N THR A 123 12.32 -7.43 -11.64
CA THR A 123 13.12 -6.44 -12.39
C THR A 123 12.24 -5.31 -12.93
N GLU A 124 11.09 -5.64 -13.51
CA GLU A 124 10.12 -4.67 -13.99
C GLU A 124 9.61 -3.78 -12.85
N LYS A 125 9.26 -4.38 -11.71
CA LYS A 125 8.81 -3.62 -10.55
C LYS A 125 9.90 -2.71 -10.00
N LEU A 126 11.14 -3.17 -9.99
CA LEU A 126 12.26 -2.36 -9.59
C LEU A 126 12.45 -1.16 -10.52
N SER A 127 12.23 -1.33 -11.82
CA SER A 127 12.27 -0.23 -12.79
C SER A 127 11.11 0.77 -12.64
N ARG A 128 9.95 0.30 -12.15
CA ARG A 128 8.76 1.09 -11.87
C ARG A 128 8.85 1.68 -10.46
N HIS A 129 9.79 2.60 -10.28
CA HIS A 129 10.04 3.23 -8.99
C HIS A 129 8.78 3.91 -8.42
N PRO A 130 8.44 3.68 -7.14
CA PRO A 130 7.60 4.62 -6.42
C PRO A 130 8.45 5.86 -6.14
N VAL A 131 8.12 6.95 -6.83
CA VAL A 131 8.65 8.28 -6.49
C VAL A 131 8.18 8.56 -5.07
N PHE A 132 9.10 8.62 -4.10
CA PHE A 132 8.83 9.34 -2.86
C PHE A 132 8.65 10.81 -3.26
N THR A 133 7.43 11.16 -3.64
CA THR A 133 7.06 12.53 -3.99
C THR A 133 7.01 13.33 -2.71
N VAL A 134 7.61 14.52 -2.72
CA VAL A 134 7.43 15.47 -1.62
C VAL A 134 5.93 15.74 -1.45
N VAL A 135 5.46 15.90 -0.20
CA VAL A 135 4.04 16.21 0.10
C VAL A 135 3.53 17.41 -0.72
N SER A 136 4.39 18.40 -0.96
CA SER A 136 4.08 19.54 -1.82
C SER A 136 3.81 19.16 -3.27
N ALA A 137 4.51 18.17 -3.82
CA ALA A 137 4.25 17.66 -5.16
C ALA A 137 2.90 16.91 -5.21
N GLN A 138 2.58 16.11 -4.19
CA GLN A 138 1.30 15.41 -4.10
C GLN A 138 0.12 16.39 -4.02
N ILE A 139 0.25 17.45 -3.23
CA ILE A 139 -0.80 18.48 -3.09
C ILE A 139 -1.01 19.20 -4.42
N LYS A 140 0.09 19.57 -5.11
CA LYS A 140 0.05 20.22 -6.43
C LYS A 140 -0.58 19.33 -7.49
N GLU A 141 -0.17 18.07 -7.59
CA GLU A 141 -0.69 17.10 -8.55
C GLU A 141 -2.17 16.82 -8.32
N ARG A 142 -2.58 16.57 -7.06
CA ARG A 142 -3.98 16.34 -6.71
C ARG A 142 -4.87 17.55 -6.98
N ALA A 143 -4.35 18.76 -6.76
CA ALA A 143 -5.09 19.98 -7.04
C ALA A 143 -5.00 20.41 -8.52
N GLY A 144 -4.15 19.79 -9.34
CA GLY A 144 -3.86 20.23 -10.72
C GLY A 144 -3.25 21.64 -10.80
N GLU A 145 -2.53 22.07 -9.77
CA GLU A 145 -2.02 23.44 -9.61
C GLU A 145 -0.50 23.46 -9.46
N THR A 146 0.15 24.50 -9.98
CA THR A 146 1.63 24.59 -9.96
C THR A 146 2.16 25.24 -8.68
N SER A 147 1.39 26.17 -8.10
CA SER A 147 1.71 26.83 -6.83
C SER A 147 1.14 26.03 -5.65
N LEU A 148 1.91 25.93 -4.57
CA LEU A 148 1.49 25.19 -3.38
C LEU A 148 0.35 25.90 -2.65
N GLU A 149 0.41 27.22 -2.53
CA GLU A 149 -0.60 28.02 -1.81
C GLU A 149 -1.96 27.99 -2.50
N THR A 150 -1.98 28.06 -3.84
CA THR A 150 -3.22 27.93 -4.62
C THR A 150 -3.76 26.51 -4.54
N ALA A 151 -2.91 25.50 -4.60
CA ALA A 151 -3.29 24.09 -4.45
C ALA A 151 -3.96 23.82 -3.08
N ILE A 152 -3.35 24.30 -1.99
CA ILE A 152 -3.92 24.17 -0.64
C ILE A 152 -5.25 24.91 -0.54
N SER A 153 -5.31 26.15 -1.04
CA SER A 153 -6.54 26.95 -0.99
C SER A 153 -7.67 26.29 -1.78
N ARG A 154 -7.37 25.73 -2.96
CA ARG A 154 -8.32 24.98 -3.80
C ARG A 154 -8.82 23.71 -3.11
N GLN A 155 -7.94 22.96 -2.44
CA GLN A 155 -8.34 21.78 -1.67
C GLN A 155 -9.22 22.16 -0.48
N LYS A 156 -8.92 23.28 0.18
CA LYS A 156 -9.72 23.79 1.31
C LYS A 156 -11.12 24.23 0.86
N THR A 157 -11.24 24.89 -0.28
CA THR A 157 -12.53 25.31 -0.82
C THR A 157 -13.30 24.17 -1.48
N GLY A 158 -12.62 23.11 -1.92
CA GLY A 158 -13.22 21.90 -2.49
C GLY A 158 -13.70 20.88 -1.47
N LEU A 159 -13.73 21.21 -0.18
CA LEU A 159 -14.26 20.32 0.85
C LEU A 159 -15.79 20.21 0.72
N HIS A 160 -16.30 18.99 0.77
CA HIS A 160 -17.75 18.76 0.76
C HIS A 160 -18.40 19.33 2.02
N THR A 161 -19.57 19.95 1.85
CA THR A 161 -20.46 20.19 2.99
C THR A 161 -20.98 18.85 3.54
N PRO A 162 -21.47 18.78 4.79
CA PRO A 162 -22.02 17.53 5.34
C PRO A 162 -23.11 16.90 4.45
N GLU A 163 -23.99 17.71 3.87
CA GLU A 163 -25.04 17.27 2.95
C GLU A 163 -24.45 16.70 1.65
N GLN A 164 -23.46 17.39 1.08
CA GLN A 164 -22.76 16.94 -0.12
C GLN A 164 -22.02 15.63 0.10
N GLN A 165 -21.37 15.49 1.27
CA GLN A 165 -20.65 14.28 1.63
C GLN A 165 -21.61 13.10 1.78
N ALA A 166 -22.76 13.30 2.44
CA ALA A 166 -23.78 12.26 2.58
C ALA A 166 -24.31 11.77 1.22
N ILE A 167 -24.57 12.71 0.29
CA ILE A 167 -24.99 12.38 -1.07
C ILE A 167 -23.88 11.67 -1.84
N HIS A 168 -22.62 12.15 -1.75
CA HIS A 168 -21.47 11.53 -2.40
C HIS A 168 -21.26 10.07 -1.95
N LEU A 169 -21.45 9.77 -0.66
CA LEU A 169 -21.34 8.41 -0.13
C LEU A 169 -22.54 7.53 -0.50
N ALA A 170 -23.73 8.11 -0.66
CA ALA A 170 -24.93 7.39 -1.06
C ALA A 170 -24.94 6.98 -2.53
N ILE A 171 -24.35 7.77 -3.44
CA ILE A 171 -24.35 7.52 -4.89
C ILE A 171 -23.82 6.10 -5.24
N PRO A 172 -22.62 5.67 -4.78
CA PRO A 172 -22.13 4.32 -5.08
C PRO A 172 -23.03 3.20 -4.58
N VAL A 173 -23.72 3.41 -3.45
CA VAL A 173 -24.62 2.40 -2.87
C VAL A 173 -25.88 2.25 -3.72
N VAL A 174 -26.50 3.35 -4.14
CA VAL A 174 -27.67 3.29 -5.03
C VAL A 174 -27.31 2.77 -6.42
N GLU A 175 -26.12 3.12 -6.93
CA GLU A 175 -25.61 2.65 -8.23
C GLU A 175 -25.29 1.15 -8.24
N SER A 176 -24.92 0.57 -7.08
CA SER A 176 -24.63 -0.87 -6.98
C SER A 176 -25.81 -1.76 -7.35
N ASN A 177 -27.04 -1.26 -7.17
CA ASN A 177 -28.26 -1.96 -7.55
C ASN A 177 -28.61 -1.74 -9.03
N ARG A 178 -28.63 -0.48 -9.47
CA ARG A 178 -28.92 -0.08 -10.86
C ARG A 178 -28.18 1.21 -11.19
N LEU A 179 -27.66 1.30 -12.41
CA LEU A 179 -26.96 2.50 -12.91
C LEU A 179 -27.82 3.77 -12.80
N ALA A 180 -29.13 3.65 -13.04
CA ALA A 180 -30.10 4.73 -12.88
C ALA A 180 -30.96 4.49 -11.62
N PHE A 181 -31.09 5.53 -10.80
CA PHE A 181 -31.79 5.47 -9.52
C PHE A 181 -32.77 6.63 -9.37
N SER A 182 -33.80 6.49 -8.54
CA SER A 182 -34.76 7.56 -8.29
C SER A 182 -34.21 8.56 -7.27
N GLN A 183 -34.65 9.82 -7.36
CA GLN A 183 -34.31 10.83 -6.34
C GLN A 183 -34.73 10.40 -4.92
N ALA A 184 -35.87 9.72 -4.79
CA ALA A 184 -36.35 9.20 -3.51
C ALA A 184 -35.42 8.15 -2.90
N ALA A 185 -34.87 7.25 -3.73
CA ALA A 185 -33.90 6.25 -3.29
C ALA A 185 -32.59 6.92 -2.83
N LEU A 186 -32.10 7.92 -3.58
CA LEU A 186 -30.91 8.68 -3.18
C LEU A 186 -31.13 9.44 -1.88
N LEU A 187 -32.30 10.06 -1.68
CA LEU A 187 -32.63 10.77 -0.43
C LEU A 187 -32.68 9.84 0.78
N ALA A 188 -33.29 8.67 0.62
CA ALA A 188 -33.38 7.68 1.68
C ALA A 188 -31.99 7.18 2.09
N GLU A 189 -31.14 6.86 1.10
CA GLU A 189 -29.79 6.36 1.34
C GLU A 189 -28.87 7.47 1.90
N ALA A 190 -28.94 8.69 1.36
CA ALA A 190 -28.17 9.83 1.86
C ALA A 190 -28.50 10.17 3.31
N LYS A 191 -29.76 9.96 3.76
CA LYS A 191 -30.11 10.18 5.17
C LYS A 191 -29.39 9.24 6.12
N SER A 192 -29.01 8.04 5.67
CA SER A 192 -28.25 7.07 6.48
C SER A 192 -26.80 7.50 6.72
N PHE A 193 -26.21 8.26 5.79
CA PHE A 193 -24.85 8.80 5.87
C PHE A 193 -24.79 10.23 6.44
N ALA A 194 -25.93 10.91 6.54
CA ALA A 194 -26.00 12.29 7.01
C ALA A 194 -25.85 12.40 8.53
N GLU A 195 -25.22 13.49 8.98
CA GLU A 195 -25.05 13.81 10.41
C GLU A 195 -26.39 14.01 11.14
N GLU A 196 -26.37 13.86 12.46
CA GLU A 196 -27.52 14.12 13.32
C GLU A 196 -27.88 15.62 13.25
N GLY A 197 -29.00 15.93 12.61
CA GLY A 197 -29.49 17.30 12.41
C GLY A 197 -29.73 17.67 10.95
N THR A 198 -29.16 16.93 9.99
CA THR A 198 -29.45 17.15 8.57
C THR A 198 -30.85 16.63 8.22
N GLY A 199 -31.74 17.55 7.83
CA GLY A 199 -33.10 17.21 7.42
C GLY A 199 -33.17 16.71 5.97
N PHE A 200 -34.23 15.95 5.65
CA PHE A 200 -34.53 15.56 4.26
C PHE A 200 -34.66 16.78 3.32
N ALA A 201 -35.12 17.92 3.84
CA ALA A 201 -35.23 19.15 3.07
C ALA A 201 -33.86 19.71 2.64
N ASP A 202 -32.83 19.57 3.47
CA ASP A 202 -31.48 20.09 3.19
C ASP A 202 -30.79 19.22 2.14
N LEU A 203 -30.87 17.89 2.31
CA LEU A 203 -30.43 16.91 1.31
C LEU A 203 -31.16 17.10 -0.02
N GLY A 204 -32.47 17.32 0.02
CA GLY A 204 -33.27 17.58 -1.18
C GLY A 204 -32.83 18.84 -1.93
N ARG A 205 -32.52 19.93 -1.21
CA ARG A 205 -31.99 21.15 -1.82
C ARG A 205 -30.61 20.91 -2.45
N GLU A 206 -29.73 20.17 -1.78
CA GLU A 206 -28.40 19.89 -2.33
C GLU A 206 -28.46 18.96 -3.55
N ILE A 207 -29.34 17.95 -3.57
CA ILE A 207 -29.56 17.11 -4.77
C ILE A 207 -30.01 17.97 -5.95
N HIS A 208 -30.97 18.89 -5.74
CA HIS A 208 -31.38 19.81 -6.80
C HIS A 208 -30.25 20.75 -7.23
N ALA A 209 -29.38 21.19 -6.32
CA ALA A 209 -28.21 21.97 -6.64
C ALA A 209 -27.21 21.16 -7.49
N GLN A 210 -26.97 19.89 -7.16
CA GLN A 210 -26.15 18.96 -7.93
C GLN A 210 -26.71 18.71 -9.33
N ILE A 211 -28.03 18.56 -9.46
CA ILE A 211 -28.71 18.45 -10.77
C ILE A 211 -28.48 19.72 -11.61
N LYS A 212 -28.61 20.91 -11.01
CA LYS A 212 -28.35 22.19 -11.71
C LYS A 212 -26.89 22.37 -12.11
N ARG A 213 -25.95 21.94 -11.26
CA ARG A 213 -24.51 21.89 -11.58
C ARG A 213 -24.18 20.82 -12.64
N GLY A 214 -25.10 19.87 -12.82
CA GLY A 214 -25.01 18.73 -13.73
C GLY A 214 -24.17 17.57 -13.19
N ASP A 215 -23.89 17.53 -11.89
CA ASP A 215 -23.21 16.39 -11.25
C ASP A 215 -24.11 15.15 -11.23
N LEU A 216 -25.43 15.38 -11.20
CA LEU A 216 -26.48 14.39 -11.41
C LEU A 216 -27.24 14.75 -12.68
N LEU A 217 -27.50 13.75 -13.53
CA LEU A 217 -28.12 13.91 -14.84
C LEU A 217 -29.46 13.19 -14.87
N HIS A 218 -30.50 13.85 -15.39
CA HIS A 218 -31.78 13.20 -15.64
C HIS A 218 -31.70 12.31 -16.89
N VAL A 219 -32.17 11.07 -16.76
CA VAL A 219 -32.31 10.15 -17.90
C VAL A 219 -33.73 10.27 -18.45
N ARG A 220 -33.85 10.45 -19.77
CA ARG A 220 -35.17 10.44 -20.42
C ARG A 220 -35.79 9.05 -20.29
N VAL A 221 -37.04 9.04 -19.83
CA VAL A 221 -37.86 7.88 -19.49
C VAL A 221 -37.77 6.81 -20.59
N ALA A 222 -37.15 5.67 -20.27
CA ALA A 222 -37.37 4.44 -21.01
C ALA A 222 -38.69 3.83 -20.50
N GLU A 223 -39.54 3.37 -21.41
CA GLU A 223 -40.84 2.78 -21.08
C GLU A 223 -40.71 1.72 -19.98
N GLY A 224 -41.47 1.86 -18.90
CA GLY A 224 -41.51 0.91 -17.77
C GLY A 224 -40.69 1.29 -16.54
N PHE A 225 -39.88 2.35 -16.57
CA PHE A 225 -39.15 2.85 -15.40
C PHE A 225 -39.65 4.26 -15.04
N GLY A 226 -39.82 4.53 -13.74
CA GLY A 226 -40.50 5.72 -13.21
C GLY A 226 -39.98 7.07 -13.74
N THR A 227 -40.79 8.11 -13.55
CA THR A 227 -40.69 9.42 -14.23
C THR A 227 -39.51 10.31 -13.82
N ASP A 228 -38.62 9.87 -12.93
CA ASP A 228 -37.53 10.71 -12.40
C ASP A 228 -36.28 9.91 -12.03
N LEU A 229 -35.62 9.36 -13.06
CA LEU A 229 -34.36 8.64 -12.91
C LEU A 229 -33.17 9.59 -13.06
N LEU A 230 -32.21 9.44 -12.14
CA LEU A 230 -30.94 10.14 -12.08
C LEU A 230 -29.79 9.18 -12.32
N VAL A 231 -28.72 9.69 -12.92
CA VAL A 231 -27.42 9.02 -13.08
C VAL A 231 -26.33 9.98 -12.66
N SER A 232 -25.28 9.49 -11.99
CA SER A 232 -24.13 10.34 -11.66
C SER A 232 -23.31 10.70 -12.89
N ARG A 233 -22.68 11.88 -12.89
CA ARG A 233 -21.77 12.27 -13.97
C ARG A 233 -20.62 11.28 -14.16
N GLY A 234 -20.08 10.72 -13.08
CA GLY A 234 -19.02 9.72 -13.13
C GLY A 234 -19.45 8.47 -13.90
N SER A 235 -20.64 7.96 -13.61
CA SER A 235 -21.24 6.84 -14.34
C SER A 235 -21.50 7.15 -15.82
N TYR A 236 -21.97 8.35 -16.12
CA TYR A 236 -22.15 8.80 -17.51
C TYR A 236 -20.83 8.91 -18.28
N GLU A 237 -19.78 9.46 -17.67
CA GLU A 237 -18.46 9.58 -18.28
C GLU A 237 -17.80 8.21 -18.47
N ALA A 238 -18.01 7.28 -17.53
CA ALA A 238 -17.58 5.89 -17.67
C ALA A 238 -18.27 5.22 -18.88
N GLU A 239 -19.59 5.34 -19.01
CA GLU A 239 -20.33 4.83 -20.18
C GLU A 239 -19.85 5.45 -21.49
N LYS A 240 -19.61 6.77 -21.50
CA LYS A 240 -19.03 7.46 -22.66
C LYS A 240 -17.65 6.92 -23.02
N SER A 241 -16.80 6.60 -22.03
CA SER A 241 -15.49 6.00 -22.26
C SER A 241 -15.61 4.59 -22.83
N ILE A 242 -16.54 3.77 -22.33
CA ILE A 242 -16.84 2.45 -22.86
C ILE A 242 -17.28 2.55 -24.32
N LEU A 243 -18.21 3.44 -24.64
CA LEU A 243 -18.65 3.66 -26.02
C LEU A 243 -17.51 4.13 -26.93
N ARG A 244 -16.64 5.02 -26.44
CA ARG A 244 -15.46 5.43 -27.19
C ARG A 244 -14.52 4.25 -27.43
N HIS A 245 -14.26 3.42 -26.43
CA HIS A 245 -13.43 2.23 -26.59
C HIS A 245 -14.03 1.23 -27.59
N ILE A 246 -15.35 1.06 -27.59
CA ILE A 246 -16.05 0.22 -28.58
C ILE A 246 -15.94 0.83 -29.99
N LEU A 247 -16.07 2.15 -30.12
CA LEU A 247 -15.92 2.84 -31.41
C LEU A 247 -14.49 2.74 -31.93
N GLU A 248 -13.48 3.00 -31.09
CA GLU A 248 -12.06 2.81 -31.41
C GLU A 248 -11.76 1.35 -31.79
N GLY A 249 -12.38 0.38 -31.11
CA GLY A 249 -12.29 -1.03 -31.47
C GLY A 249 -12.97 -1.37 -32.80
N LYS A 250 -14.07 -0.71 -33.14
CA LYS A 250 -14.76 -0.85 -34.44
C LYS A 250 -14.03 -0.15 -35.58
N GLU A 251 -13.34 0.94 -35.28
CA GLU A 251 -12.44 1.67 -36.19
C GLU A 251 -11.00 1.13 -36.14
N ALA A 252 -10.78 0.00 -35.45
CA ALA A 252 -9.45 -0.59 -35.32
C ALA A 252 -8.92 -0.99 -36.69
N VAL A 253 -7.72 -0.51 -36.99
CA VAL A 253 -6.94 -0.88 -38.17
C VAL A 253 -6.70 -2.39 -38.16
N THR A 254 -6.70 -3.01 -39.33
CA THR A 254 -6.34 -4.42 -39.48
C THR A 254 -4.99 -4.70 -38.80
N PRO A 255 -4.88 -5.79 -38.01
CA PRO A 255 -3.66 -6.10 -37.28
C PRO A 255 -2.47 -6.22 -38.24
N LEU A 256 -1.29 -5.75 -37.82
CA LEU A 256 -0.06 -5.77 -38.60
C LEU A 256 0.37 -7.20 -39.02
N MET A 257 -0.16 -8.22 -38.33
CA MET A 257 -0.12 -9.62 -38.76
C MET A 257 -1.54 -10.16 -38.83
N GLU A 258 -1.96 -10.60 -40.02
CA GLU A 258 -3.31 -11.10 -40.28
C GLU A 258 -3.55 -12.51 -39.67
N ARG A 259 -2.48 -13.29 -39.43
CA ARG A 259 -2.53 -14.62 -38.79
C ARG A 259 -1.27 -14.94 -38.01
N VAL A 260 -1.44 -15.60 -36.86
CA VAL A 260 -0.36 -16.26 -36.13
C VAL A 260 0.10 -17.51 -36.93
N PRO A 261 1.42 -17.78 -37.05
CA PRO A 261 1.94 -18.96 -37.75
C PRO A 261 1.31 -20.26 -37.23
N GLY A 262 0.88 -21.13 -38.14
CA GLY A 262 0.14 -22.36 -37.81
C GLY A 262 0.91 -23.36 -36.94
N GLU A 263 2.24 -23.30 -36.96
CA GLU A 263 3.13 -24.15 -36.15
C GLU A 263 2.93 -23.96 -34.64
N LEU A 264 2.48 -22.77 -34.20
CA LEU A 264 2.19 -22.48 -32.79
C LEU A 264 0.77 -22.88 -32.36
N MET A 265 -0.08 -23.30 -33.29
CA MET A 265 -1.49 -23.60 -33.06
C MET A 265 -1.82 -25.10 -32.99
N GLU A 266 -0.91 -25.99 -33.36
CA GLU A 266 -1.18 -27.43 -33.46
C GLU A 266 -1.52 -28.11 -32.13
N THR A 267 -0.99 -27.59 -31.02
CA THR A 267 -1.26 -28.11 -29.66
C THR A 267 -2.50 -27.50 -29.00
N LEU A 268 -3.16 -26.53 -29.66
CA LEU A 268 -4.30 -25.81 -29.10
C LEU A 268 -5.63 -26.45 -29.49
N THR A 269 -6.57 -26.43 -28.55
CA THR A 269 -7.94 -26.89 -28.77
C THR A 269 -8.62 -26.04 -29.86
N SER A 270 -9.65 -26.58 -30.52
CA SER A 270 -10.38 -25.87 -31.58
C SER A 270 -10.92 -24.51 -31.14
N GLY A 271 -11.35 -24.37 -29.87
CA GLY A 271 -11.80 -23.09 -29.30
C GLY A 271 -10.68 -22.06 -29.12
N GLN A 272 -9.49 -22.49 -28.70
CA GLN A 272 -8.32 -21.61 -28.56
C GLN A 272 -7.79 -21.15 -29.92
N ARG A 273 -7.84 -22.02 -30.94
CA ARG A 273 -7.52 -21.68 -32.33
C ARG A 273 -8.49 -20.70 -32.96
N ALA A 274 -9.76 -20.71 -32.54
CA ALA A 274 -10.77 -19.77 -33.02
C ALA A 274 -10.64 -18.38 -32.37
N ALA A 275 -10.17 -18.31 -31.12
CA ALA A 275 -9.96 -17.05 -30.39
C ALA A 275 -8.67 -16.30 -30.77
N THR A 276 -7.74 -16.97 -31.46
CA THR A 276 -6.47 -16.40 -31.96
C THR A 276 -6.57 -15.88 -33.41
N ARG A 277 -7.74 -16.04 -34.04
CA ARG A 277 -8.07 -15.55 -35.38
C ARG A 277 -8.91 -14.29 -35.27
#